data_AF-A0A9X3WXZ2-F1
#
_entry.id   AF-A0A9X3WXZ2-F1
#
_cell.length_a   1.000
_cell.length_b   1.000
_cell.length_c   1.000
_cell.angle_alpha   90.00
_cell.angle_beta   90.00
_cell.angle_gamma   90.00
#
_symmetry.space_group_name_H-M   'P 1'
#
loop_
_entity.id
_entity.type
_entity.pdbx_description
1 polymer ?
#
loop_
_entity_poly.entity_id
_entity_poly.type
_entity_poly.pdbx_seq_one_letter_code
_entity_poly.pdbx_strand_id
1 'polypeptide(L)'
;MIPPARLASFVREAPKLAFVTLAPLAGCVLLADVDERRIQQEQASSASSSSSASSSSSASSSSASTGAGGAGGQGGAGGAPSCTSDADCPGLASACGEPRCFEDGRCGFDNQPIGAPCDEGGGAACDGKGNCVACTSGVHCASGKCGPDRTCIPPTCSDAIENGDETDVDCGGSCVADCGTGAGCGADSDCAGGLCEADICAPTCTDGAKNGAETGADCGGPTCPACPLGVACEIDADCVSGFCEASVCAAIPTCSDGAKNGAETGVDCGGPDCKKCGLGSACEGGIDCDSASCVQGACAGPTCADGVQNGNEAGIDCGAVCPSGCAPGAPCVNGVDCASKICEGPVGSAVCSTPSCFDGEHNGDETSYDCGGSCEVKCPPFYPCLVDADCKGGVCDPEKLTCKPTCTDGYQNGGETDPDCGGPCAKKCPEGGHCVTNVDCVPGFSCFQGHCLP
;
A
#
# COMPACT_ATOMS: atom_id res chain seq x y z
N MET A 1 -39.64 7.98 45.61
CA MET A 1 -40.26 9.33 45.55
C MET A 1 -39.19 10.29 45.05
N ILE A 2 -39.49 11.06 43.99
CA ILE A 2 -38.78 12.26 43.47
C ILE A 2 -37.23 12.24 43.41
N PRO A 3 -36.67 12.39 42.20
CA PRO A 3 -35.61 13.37 41.92
C PRO A 3 -36.15 14.52 41.03
N PRO A 4 -35.71 15.78 41.24
CA PRO A 4 -36.22 16.92 40.47
C PRO A 4 -35.32 17.35 39.29
N ALA A 5 -35.99 18.04 38.35
CA ALA A 5 -35.48 19.09 37.46
C ALA A 5 -34.40 18.75 36.40
N ARG A 6 -34.87 18.56 35.17
CA ARG A 6 -34.18 19.03 33.96
C ARG A 6 -33.99 20.55 34.02
N LEU A 7 -32.89 21.05 33.45
CA LEU A 7 -32.82 22.39 32.85
C LEU A 7 -32.12 22.29 31.51
N ALA A 8 -32.74 22.87 30.48
CA ALA A 8 -32.20 22.99 29.13
C ALA A 8 -31.72 24.42 28.89
N SER A 9 -30.64 24.58 28.13
CA SER A 9 -30.24 25.85 27.50
C SER A 9 -29.37 25.50 26.30
N PHE A 10 -29.92 25.64 25.09
CA PHE A 10 -29.94 26.87 24.27
C PHE A 10 -28.75 26.92 23.31
N VAL A 11 -28.95 26.28 22.15
CA VAL A 11 -28.19 26.52 20.93
C VAL A 11 -28.33 27.98 20.54
N ARG A 12 -27.24 28.63 20.10
CA ARG A 12 -27.24 30.00 19.63
C ARG A 12 -26.51 30.08 18.28
N GLU A 13 -27.29 30.24 17.21
CA GLU A 13 -26.74 30.54 15.89
C GLU A 13 -26.16 31.97 15.83
N ALA A 14 -25.16 32.14 14.96
CA ALA A 14 -24.86 33.41 14.30
C ALA A 14 -24.13 33.14 12.96
N PRO A 15 -24.71 33.51 11.80
CA PRO A 15 -24.08 33.29 10.49
C PRO A 15 -23.18 34.47 10.09
N LYS A 16 -22.06 34.22 9.39
CA LYS A 16 -21.30 35.29 8.71
C LYS A 16 -20.75 34.93 7.33
N LEU A 17 -21.32 35.63 6.35
CA LEU A 17 -20.74 36.14 5.11
C LEU A 17 -20.13 35.15 4.10
N ALA A 18 -20.90 34.89 3.05
CA ALA A 18 -20.35 34.58 1.73
C ALA A 18 -19.67 35.83 1.13
N PHE A 19 -18.48 35.65 0.53
CA PHE A 19 -17.86 36.65 -0.34
C PHE A 19 -18.08 36.27 -1.80
N VAL A 20 -18.74 37.16 -2.55
CA VAL A 20 -18.90 37.06 -4.00
C VAL A 20 -17.68 37.69 -4.66
N THR A 21 -17.01 36.96 -5.55
CA THR A 21 -16.05 37.53 -6.52
C THR A 21 -16.37 37.03 -7.93
N LEU A 22 -16.30 37.95 -8.89
CA LEU A 22 -16.73 37.71 -10.28
C LEU A 22 -15.70 36.94 -11.11
N ALA A 23 -16.19 36.24 -12.13
CA ALA A 23 -15.40 35.79 -13.27
C ALA A 23 -14.91 36.98 -14.14
N PRO A 24 -13.94 36.73 -15.04
CA PRO A 24 -14.34 36.88 -16.45
C PRO A 24 -13.80 35.79 -17.40
N LEU A 25 -14.74 35.25 -18.19
CA LEU A 25 -14.73 35.02 -19.65
C LEU A 25 -13.46 34.58 -20.42
N ALA A 26 -13.72 33.52 -21.20
CA ALA A 26 -13.39 33.33 -22.63
C ALA A 26 -12.07 32.66 -23.05
N GLY A 27 -12.24 31.48 -23.67
CA GLY A 27 -11.24 30.75 -24.45
C GLY A 27 -11.90 29.60 -25.21
N CYS A 28 -12.51 29.88 -26.36
CA CYS A 28 -13.14 28.86 -27.22
C CYS A 28 -12.10 28.17 -28.12
N VAL A 29 -12.13 26.83 -28.20
CA VAL A 29 -11.70 26.07 -29.38
C VAL A 29 -12.69 24.93 -29.64
N LEU A 30 -13.29 24.94 -30.81
CA LEU A 30 -13.98 23.85 -31.51
C LEU A 30 -12.99 23.33 -32.58
N LEU A 31 -13.04 22.13 -33.18
CA LEU A 31 -13.96 20.97 -33.22
C LEU A 31 -13.18 19.83 -33.91
N ALA A 32 -13.55 18.56 -33.71
CA ALA A 32 -13.54 17.52 -34.76
C ALA A 32 -14.11 16.18 -34.25
N ASP A 33 -15.27 15.78 -34.79
CA ASP A 33 -15.72 14.39 -34.83
C ASP A 33 -14.83 13.51 -35.72
N VAL A 34 -14.73 12.22 -35.42
CA VAL A 34 -14.39 11.19 -36.42
C VAL A 34 -15.27 9.95 -36.20
N ASP A 35 -16.06 9.62 -37.22
CA ASP A 35 -16.99 8.47 -37.30
C ASP A 35 -16.27 7.20 -37.82
N GLU A 36 -16.97 6.06 -37.85
CA GLU A 36 -16.39 4.76 -38.19
C GLU A 36 -16.13 4.51 -39.71
N ARG A 37 -15.29 3.48 -39.98
CA ARG A 37 -15.19 2.65 -41.21
C ARG A 37 -14.50 3.24 -42.46
N ARG A 38 -13.36 2.63 -42.87
CA ARG A 38 -13.27 1.47 -43.80
C ARG A 38 -11.99 1.47 -44.69
N ILE A 39 -11.45 0.25 -44.94
CA ILE A 39 -10.65 -0.22 -46.11
C ILE A 39 -9.09 -0.18 -46.03
N GLN A 40 -8.54 -1.39 -45.76
CA GLN A 40 -7.44 -2.15 -46.41
C GLN A 40 -6.04 -1.58 -46.76
N GLN A 41 -5.03 -2.41 -46.40
CA GLN A 41 -3.73 -2.67 -47.06
C GLN A 41 -2.69 -1.52 -47.08
N GLU A 42 -1.37 -1.74 -46.91
CA GLU A 42 -0.58 -2.99 -46.89
C GLU A 42 0.77 -2.82 -46.12
N GLN A 43 1.40 -3.94 -45.72
CA GLN A 43 2.83 -4.14 -45.36
C GLN A 43 3.38 -3.43 -44.08
N ALA A 44 3.70 -4.15 -42.98
CA ALA A 44 4.84 -5.07 -42.71
C ALA A 44 6.11 -4.31 -42.22
N SER A 45 6.88 -4.69 -41.18
CA SER A 45 6.92 -5.83 -40.20
C SER A 45 7.39 -5.26 -38.82
N SER A 46 7.63 -5.97 -37.69
CA SER A 46 7.89 -7.39 -37.32
C SER A 46 7.40 -7.64 -35.87
N ALA A 47 6.92 -8.83 -35.47
CA ALA A 47 7.63 -10.01 -34.90
C ALA A 47 8.31 -9.78 -33.51
N SER A 48 8.27 -10.72 -32.54
CA SER A 48 8.00 -12.16 -32.60
C SER A 48 7.55 -12.79 -31.26
N SER A 49 6.80 -13.91 -31.32
CA SER A 49 6.33 -14.72 -30.18
C SER A 49 7.00 -16.10 -30.11
N SER A 50 6.93 -16.72 -28.92
CA SER A 50 6.98 -18.14 -28.51
C SER A 50 7.44 -19.27 -29.47
N SER A 51 8.16 -20.23 -28.87
CA SER A 51 8.72 -21.44 -29.49
C SER A 51 8.02 -22.75 -29.07
N SER A 52 7.76 -23.65 -30.01
CA SER A 52 7.51 -25.09 -29.77
C SER A 52 8.14 -25.95 -30.87
N ALA A 53 8.87 -27.01 -30.46
CA ALA A 53 9.44 -28.05 -31.32
C ALA A 53 8.42 -29.21 -31.49
N SER A 54 8.50 -30.23 -32.35
CA SER A 54 9.39 -30.67 -33.46
C SER A 54 8.47 -31.38 -34.49
N SER A 55 8.74 -31.47 -35.80
CA SER A 55 9.66 -32.45 -36.38
C SER A 55 9.70 -32.35 -37.92
N SER A 56 10.85 -32.70 -38.48
CA SER A 56 11.13 -33.24 -39.84
C SER A 56 9.98 -33.94 -40.60
N SER A 57 9.89 -33.96 -41.94
CA SER A 57 10.74 -33.39 -43.01
C SER A 57 10.21 -33.78 -44.41
N SER A 58 10.81 -33.19 -45.46
CA SER A 58 10.99 -33.77 -46.81
C SER A 58 9.89 -33.54 -47.86
N ALA A 59 10.31 -32.94 -48.97
CA ALA A 59 9.60 -32.97 -50.24
C ALA A 59 9.68 -34.37 -50.88
N SER A 60 8.70 -34.72 -51.72
CA SER A 60 8.94 -34.96 -53.16
C SER A 60 7.66 -35.26 -53.94
N SER A 61 7.70 -34.87 -55.20
CA SER A 61 6.74 -35.09 -56.28
C SER A 61 6.53 -36.54 -56.72
N SER A 62 5.40 -36.77 -57.42
CA SER A 62 5.21 -37.73 -58.54
C SER A 62 4.62 -39.13 -58.29
N SER A 63 3.87 -39.59 -59.30
CA SER A 63 3.29 -40.95 -59.51
C SER A 63 1.98 -41.21 -58.74
N ALA A 64 0.79 -41.35 -59.32
CA ALA A 64 0.28 -42.10 -60.48
C ALA A 64 0.08 -43.62 -60.25
N SER A 65 -1.19 -44.06 -60.10
CA SER A 65 -1.73 -45.33 -60.65
C SER A 65 -3.23 -45.55 -60.31
N THR A 66 -4.03 -45.94 -61.32
CA THR A 66 -5.24 -46.83 -61.26
C THR A 66 -6.31 -46.60 -60.17
N GLY A 67 -7.60 -46.35 -60.42
CA GLY A 67 -8.57 -46.89 -61.41
C GLY A 67 -9.85 -47.32 -60.63
N ALA A 68 -11.06 -47.52 -61.15
CA ALA A 68 -11.64 -47.36 -62.49
C ALA A 68 -13.19 -47.33 -62.38
N GLY A 69 -13.89 -46.79 -63.40
CA GLY A 69 -15.36 -46.80 -63.54
C GLY A 69 -16.08 -45.58 -62.95
N GLY A 70 -17.13 -45.01 -63.57
CA GLY A 70 -17.85 -45.35 -64.80
C GLY A 70 -18.11 -44.14 -65.70
N ALA A 71 -18.55 -44.37 -66.94
CA ALA A 71 -18.60 -43.36 -67.98
C ALA A 71 -19.85 -42.45 -67.96
N GLY A 72 -19.63 -41.14 -67.99
CA GLY A 72 -20.60 -40.12 -68.42
C GLY A 72 -20.02 -39.38 -69.62
N GLY A 73 -20.73 -39.38 -70.76
CA GLY A 73 -20.14 -39.00 -72.05
C GLY A 73 -19.80 -37.52 -72.17
N GLN A 74 -18.57 -37.22 -72.60
CA GLN A 74 -18.24 -35.90 -73.14
C GLN A 74 -18.96 -35.72 -74.49
N GLY A 75 -20.11 -35.06 -74.47
CA GLY A 75 -20.75 -34.53 -75.67
C GLY A 75 -19.82 -33.52 -76.33
N GLY A 76 -19.24 -33.89 -77.47
CA GLY A 76 -18.19 -33.10 -78.11
C GLY A 76 -18.69 -31.80 -78.73
N ALA A 77 -17.75 -30.91 -79.04
CA ALA A 77 -17.98 -29.76 -79.91
C ALA A 77 -18.19 -30.23 -81.38
N GLY A 78 -19.36 -30.80 -81.64
CA GLY A 78 -19.92 -31.03 -82.97
C GLY A 78 -21.26 -30.31 -83.06
N GLY A 79 -21.55 -29.68 -84.20
CA GLY A 79 -22.81 -28.94 -84.37
C GLY A 79 -24.00 -29.85 -84.08
N ALA A 80 -24.86 -29.45 -83.15
CA ALA A 80 -26.05 -30.21 -82.80
C ALA A 80 -26.93 -30.40 -84.06
N PRO A 81 -27.60 -31.56 -84.22
CA PRO A 81 -28.72 -31.63 -85.14
C PRO A 81 -29.77 -30.62 -84.70
N SER A 82 -30.41 -29.95 -85.66
CA SER A 82 -31.57 -29.13 -85.38
C SER A 82 -32.68 -30.02 -84.82
N CYS A 83 -33.00 -29.89 -83.54
CA CYS A 83 -34.07 -30.65 -82.92
C CYS A 83 -35.44 -30.10 -83.34
N THR A 84 -36.46 -30.96 -83.32
CA THR A 84 -37.85 -30.60 -83.60
C THR A 84 -38.80 -30.92 -82.43
N SER A 85 -38.31 -31.69 -81.46
CA SER A 85 -38.97 -32.08 -80.23
C SER A 85 -37.95 -32.42 -79.15
N ASP A 86 -38.36 -32.42 -77.88
CA ASP A 86 -37.49 -32.77 -76.75
C ASP A 86 -36.88 -34.19 -76.87
N ALA A 87 -37.60 -35.12 -77.51
CA ALA A 87 -37.16 -36.49 -77.78
C ALA A 87 -36.01 -36.59 -78.82
N ASP A 88 -35.74 -35.55 -79.60
CA ASP A 88 -34.60 -35.51 -80.52
C ASP A 88 -33.26 -35.23 -79.79
N CYS A 89 -33.32 -34.83 -78.51
CA CYS A 89 -32.17 -34.40 -77.74
C CYS A 89 -31.54 -35.53 -76.91
N PRO A 90 -30.23 -35.81 -77.06
CA PRO A 90 -29.58 -36.92 -76.37
C PRO A 90 -29.40 -36.59 -74.88
N GLY A 91 -29.99 -37.42 -74.03
CA GLY A 91 -29.90 -37.33 -72.58
C GLY A 91 -30.75 -38.42 -71.91
N LEU A 92 -30.52 -38.63 -70.62
CA LEU A 92 -31.50 -39.31 -69.76
C LEU A 92 -32.20 -38.22 -68.96
N ALA A 93 -33.53 -38.27 -68.88
CA ALA A 93 -34.26 -37.44 -67.94
C ALA A 93 -33.99 -37.96 -66.51
N SER A 94 -33.70 -37.03 -65.60
CA SER A 94 -33.59 -37.26 -64.16
C SER A 94 -34.65 -36.45 -63.43
N ALA A 95 -34.91 -36.77 -62.17
CA ALA A 95 -35.69 -35.93 -61.27
C ALA A 95 -35.16 -34.47 -61.18
N CYS A 96 -33.90 -34.24 -61.56
CA CYS A 96 -33.24 -32.93 -61.52
C CYS A 96 -33.09 -32.22 -62.86
N GLY A 97 -33.51 -32.82 -63.97
CA GLY A 97 -33.55 -32.13 -65.26
C GLY A 97 -33.82 -33.07 -66.43
N GLU A 98 -34.42 -32.52 -67.48
CA GLU A 98 -34.79 -33.26 -68.70
C GLU A 98 -34.18 -32.63 -69.97
N PRO A 99 -33.78 -33.45 -70.96
CA PRO A 99 -33.26 -32.94 -72.23
C PRO A 99 -34.37 -32.26 -73.03
N ARG A 100 -34.13 -31.02 -73.47
CA ARG A 100 -35.14 -30.14 -74.06
C ARG A 100 -34.65 -29.46 -75.33
N CYS A 101 -35.56 -29.27 -76.28
CA CYS A 101 -35.33 -28.56 -77.53
C CYS A 101 -35.79 -27.11 -77.40
N PHE A 102 -34.86 -26.17 -77.50
CA PHE A 102 -35.16 -24.73 -77.43
C PHE A 102 -35.71 -24.21 -78.78
N GLU A 103 -36.45 -23.09 -78.77
CA GLU A 103 -37.09 -22.52 -79.97
C GLU A 103 -36.12 -22.13 -81.11
N ASP A 104 -34.82 -22.05 -80.80
CA ASP A 104 -33.74 -21.83 -81.77
C ASP A 104 -33.21 -23.14 -82.42
N GLY A 105 -33.88 -24.26 -82.16
CA GLY A 105 -33.54 -25.59 -82.70
C GLY A 105 -32.33 -26.25 -82.04
N ARG A 106 -31.85 -25.73 -80.90
CA ARG A 106 -30.71 -26.31 -80.16
C ARG A 106 -31.19 -27.17 -79.00
N CYS A 107 -30.53 -28.32 -78.83
CA CYS A 107 -30.70 -29.14 -77.64
C CYS A 107 -29.97 -28.54 -76.43
N GLY A 108 -30.59 -28.62 -75.26
CA GLY A 108 -29.97 -28.40 -73.96
C GLY A 108 -30.68 -29.20 -72.88
N PHE A 109 -30.51 -28.78 -71.62
CA PHE A 109 -31.15 -29.38 -70.46
C PHE A 109 -31.94 -28.32 -69.70
N ASP A 110 -33.18 -28.65 -69.34
CA ASP A 110 -34.01 -27.84 -68.45
C ASP A 110 -33.82 -28.37 -67.02
N ASN A 111 -32.89 -27.75 -66.30
CA ASN A 111 -32.51 -28.17 -64.95
C ASN A 111 -33.52 -27.68 -63.92
N GLN A 112 -33.92 -28.54 -63.00
CA GLN A 112 -34.68 -28.15 -61.82
C GLN A 112 -33.87 -27.15 -60.96
N PRO A 113 -34.55 -26.22 -60.26
CA PRO A 113 -33.88 -25.23 -59.42
C PRO A 113 -33.09 -25.89 -58.28
N ILE A 114 -32.08 -25.17 -57.77
CA ILE A 114 -31.28 -25.64 -56.63
C ILE A 114 -32.22 -25.90 -55.44
N GLY A 115 -32.16 -27.11 -54.88
CA GLY A 115 -33.03 -27.52 -53.78
C GLY A 115 -34.35 -28.18 -54.17
N ALA A 116 -34.64 -28.35 -55.47
CA ALA A 116 -35.76 -29.20 -55.89
C ALA A 116 -35.57 -30.65 -55.37
N PRO A 117 -36.61 -31.33 -54.86
CA PRO A 117 -36.48 -32.65 -54.27
C PRO A 117 -36.17 -33.72 -55.32
N CYS A 118 -35.33 -34.67 -54.96
CA CYS A 118 -35.02 -35.85 -55.76
C CYS A 118 -34.66 -37.04 -54.86
N ASP A 119 -34.88 -38.26 -55.36
CA ASP A 119 -34.68 -39.52 -54.63
C ASP A 119 -33.72 -40.49 -55.35
N GLU A 120 -33.07 -40.02 -56.43
CA GLU A 120 -32.12 -40.79 -57.23
C GLU A 120 -30.76 -40.96 -56.54
N GLY A 121 -30.21 -42.18 -56.55
CA GLY A 121 -28.85 -42.45 -56.09
C GLY A 121 -28.58 -42.20 -54.60
N GLY A 122 -29.63 -41.99 -53.79
CA GLY A 122 -29.49 -41.57 -52.39
C GLY A 122 -29.26 -40.07 -52.21
N GLY A 123 -29.46 -39.26 -53.26
CA GLY A 123 -29.58 -37.81 -53.11
C GLY A 123 -30.91 -37.40 -52.48
N ALA A 124 -31.00 -36.13 -52.09
CA ALA A 124 -32.21 -35.51 -51.54
C ALA A 124 -32.61 -34.23 -52.29
N ALA A 125 -31.67 -33.58 -52.99
CA ALA A 125 -31.92 -32.31 -53.66
C ALA A 125 -31.08 -32.09 -54.94
N CYS A 126 -31.63 -31.34 -55.87
CA CYS A 126 -31.01 -31.00 -57.15
C CYS A 126 -29.97 -29.89 -57.03
N ASP A 127 -28.83 -30.05 -57.71
CA ASP A 127 -27.68 -29.14 -57.61
C ASP A 127 -27.76 -27.87 -58.47
N GLY A 128 -28.82 -27.73 -59.29
CA GLY A 128 -29.02 -26.69 -60.30
C GLY A 128 -28.34 -26.95 -61.66
N LYS A 129 -27.67 -28.09 -61.80
CA LYS A 129 -26.93 -28.52 -63.01
C LYS A 129 -27.40 -29.87 -63.55
N GLY A 130 -28.53 -30.38 -63.05
CA GLY A 130 -29.13 -31.66 -63.44
C GLY A 130 -28.74 -32.86 -62.57
N ASN A 131 -27.93 -32.68 -61.53
CA ASN A 131 -27.50 -33.77 -60.64
C ASN A 131 -28.34 -33.81 -59.37
N CYS A 132 -28.83 -35.01 -59.01
CA CYS A 132 -29.34 -35.27 -57.67
C CYS A 132 -28.15 -35.48 -56.72
N VAL A 133 -28.09 -34.69 -55.64
CA VAL A 133 -27.01 -34.73 -54.64
C VAL A 133 -27.57 -34.88 -53.23
N ALA A 134 -26.76 -35.37 -52.29
CA ALA A 134 -27.20 -35.58 -50.91
C ALA A 134 -27.62 -34.27 -50.24
N CYS A 135 -26.94 -33.15 -50.52
CA CYS A 135 -27.35 -31.85 -50.01
C CYS A 135 -26.94 -30.67 -50.90
N THR A 136 -27.66 -29.56 -50.72
CA THR A 136 -27.31 -28.24 -51.30
C THR A 136 -27.31 -27.12 -50.26
N SER A 137 -27.89 -27.39 -49.09
CA SER A 137 -27.91 -26.56 -47.89
C SER A 137 -28.09 -27.49 -46.67
N GLY A 138 -27.88 -26.94 -45.48
CA GLY A 138 -27.98 -27.70 -44.22
C GLY A 138 -29.27 -28.47 -44.01
N VAL A 139 -30.41 -27.91 -44.45
CA VAL A 139 -31.76 -28.48 -44.24
C VAL A 139 -32.01 -29.82 -44.94
N HIS A 140 -31.08 -30.30 -45.79
CA HIS A 140 -31.16 -31.62 -46.42
C HIS A 140 -30.40 -32.70 -45.64
N CYS A 141 -29.70 -32.32 -44.56
CA CYS A 141 -28.92 -33.19 -43.71
C CYS A 141 -29.50 -33.21 -42.29
N ALA A 142 -29.57 -34.40 -41.67
CA ALA A 142 -29.97 -34.53 -40.27
C ALA A 142 -29.03 -33.80 -39.28
N SER A 143 -27.77 -33.56 -39.69
CA SER A 143 -26.78 -32.75 -38.97
C SER A 143 -26.90 -31.24 -39.21
N GLY A 144 -27.81 -30.78 -40.07
CA GLY A 144 -27.84 -29.37 -40.49
C GLY A 144 -26.60 -28.92 -41.29
N LYS A 145 -25.63 -29.80 -41.62
CA LYS A 145 -24.35 -29.42 -42.22
C LYS A 145 -24.07 -30.11 -43.56
N CYS A 146 -24.06 -29.30 -44.63
CA CYS A 146 -23.73 -29.73 -45.99
C CYS A 146 -22.28 -29.39 -46.33
N GLY A 147 -21.50 -30.38 -46.77
CA GLY A 147 -20.10 -30.23 -47.14
C GLY A 147 -19.89 -29.65 -48.56
N PRO A 148 -18.65 -29.22 -48.88
CA PRO A 148 -18.32 -28.65 -50.19
C PRO A 148 -18.55 -29.64 -51.35
N ASP A 149 -18.40 -30.94 -51.08
CA ASP A 149 -18.62 -32.04 -52.03
C ASP A 149 -20.10 -32.42 -52.19
N ARG A 150 -21.05 -31.58 -51.72
CA ARG A 150 -22.51 -31.81 -51.75
C ARG A 150 -22.96 -33.06 -50.96
N THR A 151 -22.17 -33.46 -49.97
CA THR A 151 -22.39 -34.58 -49.05
C THR A 151 -22.74 -34.08 -47.65
N CYS A 152 -23.59 -34.80 -46.93
CA CYS A 152 -23.87 -34.48 -45.53
C CYS A 152 -22.66 -34.85 -44.65
N ILE A 153 -22.22 -33.89 -43.84
CA ILE A 153 -21.18 -34.10 -42.83
C ILE A 153 -21.87 -34.62 -41.56
N PRO A 154 -21.36 -35.66 -40.87
CA PRO A 154 -21.95 -36.11 -39.61
C PRO A 154 -21.88 -35.02 -38.52
N PRO A 155 -22.81 -35.05 -37.54
CA PRO A 155 -22.79 -34.12 -36.40
C PRO A 155 -21.50 -34.27 -35.58
N THR A 156 -20.96 -33.17 -35.04
CA THR A 156 -19.80 -33.19 -34.13
C THR A 156 -19.79 -32.02 -33.16
N CYS A 157 -19.48 -32.29 -31.89
CA CYS A 157 -19.31 -31.37 -30.74
C CYS A 157 -18.20 -30.29 -30.87
N SER A 158 -18.12 -29.62 -32.03
CA SER A 158 -17.20 -28.51 -32.36
C SER A 158 -17.49 -27.93 -33.75
N ASP A 159 -18.73 -28.10 -34.25
CA ASP A 159 -19.16 -27.68 -35.57
C ASP A 159 -19.96 -26.37 -35.61
N ALA A 160 -20.23 -25.80 -34.42
CA ALA A 160 -20.93 -24.56 -34.12
C ALA A 160 -22.42 -24.57 -34.52
N ILE A 161 -23.06 -25.74 -34.46
CA ILE A 161 -24.49 -25.95 -34.72
C ILE A 161 -25.02 -26.98 -33.71
N GLU A 162 -25.95 -26.58 -32.85
CA GLU A 162 -26.72 -27.49 -31.97
C GLU A 162 -27.36 -28.61 -32.82
N ASN A 163 -26.78 -29.81 -32.78
CA ASN A 163 -27.20 -30.92 -33.63
C ASN A 163 -26.92 -32.32 -33.01
N GLY A 164 -27.43 -33.38 -33.65
CA GLY A 164 -27.24 -34.74 -33.14
C GLY A 164 -28.02 -34.99 -31.85
N ASP A 165 -27.30 -35.23 -30.75
CA ASP A 165 -27.82 -35.35 -29.38
C ASP A 165 -27.24 -34.32 -28.40
N GLU A 166 -26.65 -33.23 -28.92
CA GLU A 166 -26.28 -32.03 -28.17
C GLU A 166 -27.51 -31.38 -27.51
N THR A 167 -27.28 -30.66 -26.41
CA THR A 167 -28.33 -29.94 -25.65
C THR A 167 -28.16 -28.43 -25.63
N ASP A 168 -26.98 -27.94 -26.03
CA ASP A 168 -26.72 -26.60 -26.57
C ASP A 168 -25.55 -26.73 -27.57
N VAL A 169 -25.23 -25.65 -28.29
CA VAL A 169 -24.23 -25.64 -29.38
C VAL A 169 -22.89 -26.25 -28.94
N ASP A 170 -22.50 -27.37 -29.57
CA ASP A 170 -21.26 -28.11 -29.34
C ASP A 170 -21.09 -28.74 -27.92
N CYS A 171 -22.16 -28.88 -27.12
CA CYS A 171 -22.07 -29.43 -25.75
C CYS A 171 -23.27 -30.31 -25.29
N GLY A 172 -23.04 -31.07 -24.22
CA GLY A 172 -24.03 -31.94 -23.59
C GLY A 172 -24.31 -33.25 -24.34
N GLY A 173 -25.19 -34.10 -23.79
CA GLY A 173 -25.59 -35.35 -24.43
C GLY A 173 -24.44 -36.37 -24.55
N SER A 174 -24.01 -36.67 -25.78
CA SER A 174 -22.84 -37.54 -26.02
C SER A 174 -21.50 -36.80 -26.10
N CYS A 175 -21.51 -35.46 -26.00
CA CYS A 175 -20.31 -34.65 -26.07
C CYS A 175 -19.41 -34.80 -24.84
N VAL A 176 -18.10 -34.61 -25.05
CA VAL A 176 -17.09 -34.62 -23.98
C VAL A 176 -17.02 -33.28 -23.25
N ALA A 177 -17.60 -32.23 -23.84
CA ALA A 177 -17.75 -30.92 -23.22
C ALA A 177 -19.14 -30.82 -22.59
N ASP A 178 -19.17 -30.70 -21.27
CA ASP A 178 -20.37 -30.35 -20.54
C ASP A 178 -20.70 -28.86 -20.80
N CYS A 179 -21.98 -28.54 -20.91
CA CYS A 179 -22.49 -27.20 -21.13
C CYS A 179 -22.26 -26.30 -19.90
N GLY A 180 -21.91 -25.04 -20.17
CA GLY A 180 -21.70 -24.02 -19.13
C GLY A 180 -23.00 -23.45 -18.57
N THR A 181 -22.90 -22.73 -17.46
CA THR A 181 -24.06 -22.12 -16.78
C THR A 181 -24.84 -21.19 -17.71
N GLY A 182 -26.16 -21.40 -17.79
CA GLY A 182 -27.07 -20.66 -18.67
C GLY A 182 -27.26 -21.26 -20.08
N ALA A 183 -26.53 -22.31 -20.44
CA ALA A 183 -26.75 -23.10 -21.66
C ALA A 183 -27.91 -24.09 -21.51
N GLY A 184 -28.43 -24.60 -22.63
CA GLY A 184 -29.44 -25.65 -22.68
C GLY A 184 -28.96 -27.00 -22.13
N CYS A 185 -29.87 -27.78 -21.52
CA CYS A 185 -29.58 -29.10 -21.00
C CYS A 185 -30.82 -30.02 -21.02
N GLY A 186 -30.60 -31.33 -21.12
CA GLY A 186 -31.64 -32.36 -20.99
C GLY A 186 -31.51 -33.20 -19.71
N ALA A 187 -30.34 -33.21 -19.08
CA ALA A 187 -30.03 -33.90 -17.84
C ALA A 187 -28.93 -33.17 -17.03
N ASP A 188 -28.86 -33.44 -15.73
CA ASP A 188 -27.82 -32.91 -14.84
C ASP A 188 -26.38 -33.19 -15.33
N SER A 189 -26.18 -34.31 -16.04
CA SER A 189 -24.90 -34.69 -16.64
C SER A 189 -24.46 -33.84 -17.82
N ASP A 190 -25.37 -33.09 -18.42
CA ASP A 190 -25.05 -32.21 -19.55
C ASP A 190 -24.41 -30.90 -19.09
N CYS A 191 -24.45 -30.59 -17.78
CA CYS A 191 -23.99 -29.33 -17.23
C CYS A 191 -22.67 -29.49 -16.46
N ALA A 192 -21.70 -28.61 -16.69
CA ALA A 192 -20.43 -28.60 -15.96
C ALA A 192 -20.66 -28.46 -14.43
N GLY A 193 -21.69 -27.71 -14.03
CA GLY A 193 -22.14 -27.56 -12.65
C GLY A 193 -22.93 -28.75 -12.08
N GLY A 194 -23.28 -29.76 -12.88
CA GLY A 194 -24.01 -30.95 -12.44
C GLY A 194 -25.48 -30.72 -12.05
N LEU A 195 -26.11 -29.64 -12.53
CA LEU A 195 -27.52 -29.31 -12.25
C LEU A 195 -28.21 -28.70 -13.46
N CYS A 196 -29.24 -29.38 -13.97
CA CYS A 196 -30.11 -28.92 -15.04
C CYS A 196 -31.47 -28.50 -14.45
N GLU A 197 -31.78 -27.21 -14.43
CA GLU A 197 -33.04 -26.68 -13.90
C GLU A 197 -33.83 -25.93 -14.99
N ALA A 198 -35.06 -26.40 -15.26
CA ALA A 198 -35.93 -25.85 -16.30
C ALA A 198 -35.27 -25.79 -17.69
N ASP A 199 -34.66 -26.92 -18.09
CA ASP A 199 -33.96 -27.13 -19.37
C ASP A 199 -32.74 -26.21 -19.59
N ILE A 200 -32.22 -25.59 -18.52
CA ILE A 200 -31.06 -24.69 -18.52
C ILE A 200 -30.07 -25.09 -17.41
N CYS A 201 -28.77 -25.05 -17.69
CA CYS A 201 -27.72 -25.31 -16.70
C CYS A 201 -27.72 -24.25 -15.60
N ALA A 202 -28.02 -24.67 -14.38
CA ALA A 202 -28.16 -23.81 -13.22
C ALA A 202 -26.79 -23.48 -12.59
N PRO A 203 -26.65 -22.29 -11.96
CA PRO A 203 -25.43 -21.91 -11.25
C PRO A 203 -25.15 -22.84 -10.05
N THR A 204 -23.95 -23.42 -9.97
CA THR A 204 -23.54 -24.25 -8.82
C THR A 204 -22.12 -23.95 -8.36
N CYS A 205 -21.82 -24.29 -7.10
CA CYS A 205 -20.53 -24.06 -6.45
C CYS A 205 -19.37 -24.96 -6.95
N THR A 206 -19.48 -25.47 -8.18
CA THR A 206 -18.52 -26.38 -8.84
C THR A 206 -18.56 -26.25 -10.37
N ASP A 207 -19.22 -25.22 -10.92
CA ASP A 207 -19.39 -25.04 -12.38
C ASP A 207 -18.22 -24.33 -13.08
N GLY A 208 -17.22 -23.86 -12.31
CA GLY A 208 -16.01 -23.22 -12.80
C GLY A 208 -16.13 -21.73 -13.08
N ALA A 209 -17.30 -21.12 -12.86
CA ALA A 209 -17.58 -19.74 -13.21
C ALA A 209 -18.18 -18.94 -12.05
N LYS A 210 -17.54 -17.82 -11.66
CA LYS A 210 -18.11 -16.90 -10.67
C LYS A 210 -19.49 -16.40 -11.12
N ASN A 211 -20.55 -16.91 -10.51
CA ASN A 211 -21.93 -16.61 -10.87
C ASN A 211 -22.86 -16.69 -9.64
N GLY A 212 -24.18 -16.72 -9.85
CA GLY A 212 -25.15 -16.95 -8.77
C GLY A 212 -25.01 -15.96 -7.60
N ALA A 213 -24.69 -16.50 -6.42
CA ALA A 213 -24.45 -15.75 -5.19
C ALA A 213 -22.99 -15.80 -4.71
N GLU A 214 -22.06 -16.22 -5.58
CA GLU A 214 -20.66 -16.44 -5.27
C GLU A 214 -19.84 -15.15 -5.23
N THR A 215 -18.78 -15.14 -4.42
CA THR A 215 -17.84 -14.02 -4.35
C THR A 215 -16.48 -14.34 -4.99
N GLY A 216 -16.06 -15.61 -4.99
CA GLY A 216 -15.07 -16.17 -5.91
C GLY A 216 -15.74 -16.94 -7.05
N ALA A 217 -14.98 -17.74 -7.79
CA ALA A 217 -15.55 -18.80 -8.62
C ALA A 217 -15.60 -20.09 -7.78
N ASP A 218 -16.73 -20.80 -7.81
CA ASP A 218 -16.98 -22.01 -7.03
C ASP A 218 -16.94 -21.81 -5.49
N CYS A 219 -16.99 -20.56 -5.00
CA CYS A 219 -16.80 -20.26 -3.58
C CYS A 219 -17.36 -18.91 -3.10
N GLY A 220 -17.58 -18.84 -1.78
CA GLY A 220 -18.06 -17.66 -1.07
C GLY A 220 -19.57 -17.44 -1.18
N GLY A 221 -20.08 -16.41 -0.50
CA GLY A 221 -21.52 -16.19 -0.38
C GLY A 221 -22.22 -17.18 0.55
N PRO A 222 -23.57 -17.17 0.60
CA PRO A 222 -24.34 -17.88 1.63
C PRO A 222 -24.49 -19.39 1.42
N THR A 223 -24.19 -19.91 0.22
CA THR A 223 -24.49 -21.30 -0.18
C THR A 223 -23.26 -22.13 -0.53
N CYS A 224 -22.16 -21.49 -0.92
CA CYS A 224 -20.94 -22.17 -1.38
C CYS A 224 -19.88 -22.25 -0.27
N PRO A 225 -18.91 -23.19 -0.36
CA PRO A 225 -17.80 -23.24 0.59
C PRO A 225 -16.99 -21.93 0.55
N ALA A 226 -16.38 -21.57 1.68
CA ALA A 226 -15.55 -20.37 1.74
C ALA A 226 -14.32 -20.46 0.82
N CYS A 227 -13.94 -19.33 0.23
CA CYS A 227 -12.85 -19.16 -0.71
C CYS A 227 -11.46 -19.26 -0.06
N PRO A 228 -10.45 -19.81 -0.78
CA PRO A 228 -9.07 -19.80 -0.34
C PRO A 228 -8.43 -18.41 -0.48
N LEU A 229 -7.22 -18.26 0.08
CA LEU A 229 -6.46 -17.01 0.02
C LEU A 229 -6.21 -16.54 -1.42
N GLY A 230 -6.29 -15.23 -1.64
CA GLY A 230 -6.08 -14.59 -2.94
C GLY A 230 -7.29 -14.58 -3.88
N VAL A 231 -8.41 -15.20 -3.49
CA VAL A 231 -9.68 -15.19 -4.24
C VAL A 231 -10.57 -14.04 -3.76
N ALA A 232 -11.46 -13.56 -4.63
CA ALA A 232 -12.35 -12.44 -4.32
C ALA A 232 -13.40 -12.77 -3.24
N CYS A 233 -13.76 -11.76 -2.45
CA CYS A 233 -14.74 -11.83 -1.36
C CYS A 233 -15.51 -10.51 -1.21
N GLU A 234 -16.66 -10.55 -0.55
CA GLU A 234 -17.43 -9.36 -0.15
C GLU A 234 -17.46 -9.20 1.39
N ILE A 235 -17.48 -10.31 2.13
CA ILE A 235 -17.47 -10.35 3.60
C ILE A 235 -16.46 -11.38 4.14
N ASP A 236 -16.05 -11.20 5.40
CA ASP A 236 -15.10 -12.09 6.09
C ASP A 236 -15.50 -13.58 6.06
N ALA A 237 -16.80 -13.87 6.14
CA ALA A 237 -17.35 -15.22 6.12
C ALA A 237 -17.18 -15.94 4.77
N ASP A 238 -16.93 -15.20 3.69
CA ASP A 238 -16.63 -15.76 2.37
C ASP A 238 -15.25 -16.42 2.33
N CYS A 239 -14.38 -16.17 3.31
CA CYS A 239 -12.98 -16.59 3.28
C CYS A 239 -12.70 -17.72 4.27
N VAL A 240 -11.91 -18.72 3.87
CA VAL A 240 -11.43 -19.79 4.78
C VAL A 240 -10.60 -19.21 5.93
N SER A 241 -9.95 -18.07 5.71
CA SER A 241 -9.24 -17.31 6.75
C SER A 241 -10.16 -16.57 7.71
N GLY A 242 -11.44 -16.36 7.36
CA GLY A 242 -12.33 -15.47 8.11
C GLY A 242 -11.94 -13.99 8.01
N PHE A 243 -11.21 -13.59 6.95
CA PHE A 243 -10.75 -12.20 6.77
C PHE A 243 -10.74 -11.79 5.29
N CYS A 244 -11.58 -10.81 4.96
CA CYS A 244 -11.73 -10.25 3.62
C CYS A 244 -11.16 -8.82 3.59
N GLU A 245 -10.00 -8.64 2.95
CA GLU A 245 -9.32 -7.34 2.87
C GLU A 245 -9.22 -6.88 1.41
N ALA A 246 -9.61 -5.63 1.14
CA ALA A 246 -9.62 -5.05 -0.22
C ALA A 246 -10.36 -5.93 -1.26
N SER A 247 -11.47 -6.58 -0.85
CA SER A 247 -12.26 -7.53 -1.63
C SER A 247 -11.52 -8.81 -2.05
N VAL A 248 -10.46 -9.19 -1.33
CA VAL A 248 -9.69 -10.42 -1.52
C VAL A 248 -9.50 -11.15 -0.19
N CYS A 249 -9.62 -12.47 -0.18
CA CYS A 249 -9.36 -13.28 1.00
C CYS A 249 -7.88 -13.20 1.39
N ALA A 250 -7.61 -12.55 2.51
CA ALA A 250 -6.28 -12.34 3.04
C ALA A 250 -6.03 -13.26 4.25
N ALA A 251 -4.76 -13.50 4.60
CA ALA A 251 -4.44 -14.11 5.88
C ALA A 251 -4.81 -13.13 7.00
N ILE A 252 -5.27 -13.63 8.15
CA ILE A 252 -5.48 -12.76 9.32
C ILE A 252 -4.14 -12.11 9.66
N PRO A 253 -4.04 -10.77 9.76
CA PRO A 253 -2.80 -10.08 10.09
C PRO A 253 -2.29 -10.49 11.47
N THR A 254 -0.98 -10.75 11.60
CA THR A 254 -0.36 -11.08 12.89
C THR A 254 0.95 -10.37 13.09
N CYS A 255 1.30 -10.06 14.35
CA CYS A 255 2.52 -9.36 14.77
C CYS A 255 3.84 -10.15 14.57
N SER A 256 3.90 -11.02 13.57
CA SER A 256 4.99 -11.94 13.23
C SER A 256 4.88 -12.58 11.83
N ASP A 257 4.04 -12.05 10.92
CA ASP A 257 3.87 -12.58 9.56
C ASP A 257 4.85 -12.00 8.52
N GLY A 258 5.61 -10.96 8.88
CA GLY A 258 6.61 -10.32 8.03
C GLY A 258 6.08 -9.24 7.09
N ALA A 259 4.79 -8.89 7.18
CA ALA A 259 4.20 -7.74 6.52
C ALA A 259 4.03 -6.55 7.49
N LYS A 260 3.56 -5.42 6.96
CA LYS A 260 2.93 -4.36 7.75
C LYS A 260 1.45 -4.35 7.36
N ASN A 261 0.60 -4.90 8.21
CA ASN A 261 -0.83 -5.09 7.94
C ASN A 261 -1.67 -4.86 9.21
N GLY A 262 -3.00 -4.98 9.09
CA GLY A 262 -3.90 -4.80 10.25
C GLY A 262 -3.73 -3.43 10.95
N ALA A 263 -3.42 -3.46 12.25
CA ALA A 263 -3.27 -2.27 13.10
C ALA A 263 -1.81 -1.86 13.34
N GLU A 264 -0.85 -2.45 12.62
CA GLU A 264 0.58 -2.23 12.84
C GLU A 264 1.09 -0.89 12.29
N THR A 265 2.03 -0.26 13.01
CA THR A 265 2.70 0.97 12.54
C THR A 265 4.08 0.70 11.95
N GLY A 266 4.74 -0.40 12.33
CA GLY A 266 5.91 -1.00 11.68
C GLY A 266 5.59 -2.36 11.05
N VAL A 267 6.61 -3.08 10.58
CA VAL A 267 6.48 -4.50 10.19
C VAL A 267 6.58 -5.34 11.46
N ASP A 268 5.61 -6.22 11.71
CA ASP A 268 5.53 -7.07 12.92
C ASP A 268 5.53 -6.29 14.25
N CYS A 269 5.17 -4.99 14.27
CA CYS A 269 5.26 -4.16 15.48
C CYS A 269 4.42 -2.86 15.46
N GLY A 270 4.17 -2.33 16.66
CA GLY A 270 3.45 -1.07 16.88
C GLY A 270 1.93 -1.22 16.83
N GLY A 271 1.19 -0.15 17.08
CA GLY A 271 -0.25 -0.21 17.28
C GLY A 271 -0.65 -0.81 18.65
N PRO A 272 -1.95 -1.07 18.86
CA PRO A 272 -2.48 -1.44 20.18
C PRO A 272 -2.27 -2.92 20.56
N ASP A 273 -2.26 -3.82 19.58
CA ASP A 273 -2.30 -5.27 19.81
C ASP A 273 -0.93 -5.96 19.69
N CYS A 274 0.06 -5.29 19.09
CA CYS A 274 1.40 -5.83 18.87
C CYS A 274 2.42 -5.34 19.90
N LYS A 275 3.58 -6.03 19.95
CA LYS A 275 4.76 -5.54 20.66
C LYS A 275 5.17 -4.18 20.06
N LYS A 276 5.79 -3.35 20.89
CA LYS A 276 6.39 -2.10 20.44
C LYS A 276 7.53 -2.33 19.43
N CYS A 277 7.76 -1.31 18.62
CA CYS A 277 8.79 -1.23 17.60
C CYS A 277 10.14 -0.82 18.20
N GLY A 278 11.20 -1.49 17.73
CA GLY A 278 12.59 -1.12 18.02
C GLY A 278 13.05 0.10 17.21
N LEU A 279 14.30 0.54 17.46
CA LEU A 279 14.87 1.72 16.83
C LEU A 279 14.94 1.61 15.30
N GLY A 280 14.56 2.67 14.60
CA GLY A 280 14.54 2.76 13.13
C GLY A 280 13.31 2.12 12.46
N SER A 281 12.50 1.34 13.17
CA SER A 281 11.21 0.85 12.67
C SER A 281 10.20 1.98 12.51
N ALA A 282 9.26 1.82 11.58
CA ALA A 282 8.20 2.81 11.35
C ALA A 282 7.23 2.89 12.54
N CYS A 283 6.70 4.09 12.78
CA CYS A 283 5.78 4.41 13.88
C CYS A 283 4.85 5.57 13.47
N GLU A 284 3.71 5.71 14.16
CA GLU A 284 2.81 6.86 14.01
C GLU A 284 2.83 7.77 15.25
N GLY A 285 3.10 7.21 16.43
CA GLY A 285 3.35 7.97 17.66
C GLY A 285 4.34 7.29 18.59
N GLY A 286 4.74 8.00 19.65
CA GLY A 286 5.71 7.48 20.62
C GLY A 286 5.27 6.18 21.31
N ILE A 287 3.96 5.96 21.47
CA ILE A 287 3.43 4.73 22.08
C ILE A 287 3.83 3.46 21.32
N ASP A 288 4.01 3.56 20.00
CA ASP A 288 4.43 2.45 19.13
C ASP A 288 5.87 2.02 19.41
N CYS A 289 6.71 2.89 19.96
CA CYS A 289 8.15 2.67 20.09
C CYS A 289 8.54 2.19 21.49
N ASP A 290 9.50 1.27 21.55
CA ASP A 290 10.16 0.86 22.81
C ASP A 290 10.83 2.06 23.52
N SER A 291 11.36 3.00 22.74
CA SER A 291 11.95 4.26 23.21
C SER A 291 10.93 5.31 23.65
N ALA A 292 9.63 5.07 23.48
CA ALA A 292 8.56 6.07 23.60
C ALA A 292 8.68 7.28 22.64
N SER A 293 9.63 7.27 21.69
CA SER A 293 10.02 8.42 20.87
C SER A 293 9.89 8.09 19.37
N CYS A 294 8.97 8.76 18.68
CA CYS A 294 8.72 8.60 17.24
C CYS A 294 9.03 9.91 16.52
N VAL A 295 10.10 9.93 15.71
CA VAL A 295 10.62 11.14 15.06
C VAL A 295 10.60 10.92 13.55
N GLN A 296 9.91 11.79 12.82
CA GLN A 296 9.73 11.70 11.36
C GLN A 296 9.18 10.33 10.88
N GLY A 297 8.33 9.69 11.68
CA GLY A 297 7.71 8.39 11.38
C GLY A 297 8.62 7.17 11.60
N ALA A 298 9.76 7.34 12.28
CA ALA A 298 10.63 6.24 12.70
C ALA A 298 10.95 6.32 14.21
N CYS A 299 11.07 5.17 14.87
CA CYS A 299 11.40 5.10 16.29
C CYS A 299 12.83 5.60 16.52
N ALA A 300 12.97 6.74 17.20
CA ALA A 300 14.25 7.33 17.54
C ALA A 300 14.81 6.73 18.83
N GLY A 301 16.13 6.78 19.00
CA GLY A 301 16.73 6.52 20.31
C GLY A 301 16.34 7.62 21.30
N PRO A 302 16.28 7.32 22.61
CA PRO A 302 16.01 8.32 23.64
C PRO A 302 17.08 9.42 23.62
N THR A 303 16.68 10.68 23.68
CA THR A 303 17.60 11.83 23.77
C THR A 303 17.04 12.92 24.67
N CYS A 304 17.92 13.61 25.40
CA CYS A 304 17.62 14.76 26.28
C CYS A 304 17.17 16.05 25.55
N ALA A 305 16.34 15.90 24.51
CA ALA A 305 15.75 16.96 23.69
C ALA A 305 14.63 16.43 22.75
N ASP A 306 14.09 15.22 22.97
CA ASP A 306 13.02 14.63 22.13
C ASP A 306 11.60 14.93 22.64
N GLY A 307 11.47 15.56 23.81
CA GLY A 307 10.21 16.02 24.37
C GLY A 307 9.42 14.95 25.12
N VAL A 308 10.00 13.76 25.36
CA VAL A 308 9.35 12.67 26.11
C VAL A 308 10.26 12.14 27.22
N GLN A 309 9.70 11.87 28.40
CA GLN A 309 10.47 11.26 29.48
C GLN A 309 10.73 9.77 29.17
N ASN A 310 11.92 9.47 28.66
CA ASN A 310 12.37 8.11 28.31
C ASN A 310 13.78 7.85 28.87
N GLY A 311 14.55 6.89 28.34
CA GLY A 311 16.02 6.85 28.54
C GLY A 311 16.61 6.68 29.96
N ASN A 312 15.79 6.52 31.01
CA ASN A 312 16.12 6.72 32.44
C ASN A 312 16.27 8.20 32.86
N GLU A 313 15.58 9.10 32.18
CA GLU A 313 15.41 10.50 32.56
C GLU A 313 14.53 10.65 33.81
N ALA A 314 14.85 11.63 34.65
CA ALA A 314 14.14 11.95 35.88
C ALA A 314 12.89 12.81 35.65
N GLY A 315 12.94 13.68 34.63
CA GLY A 315 11.82 14.41 34.06
C GLY A 315 11.94 14.43 32.53
N ILE A 316 11.04 15.13 31.83
CA ILE A 316 11.11 15.24 30.36
C ILE A 316 12.43 15.91 29.96
N ASP A 317 13.22 15.25 29.09
CA ASP A 317 14.51 15.72 28.56
C ASP A 317 15.58 16.01 29.64
N CYS A 318 15.43 15.50 30.87
CA CYS A 318 16.29 15.90 31.99
C CYS A 318 16.51 14.83 33.08
N GLY A 319 17.65 14.91 33.77
CA GLY A 319 18.01 14.03 34.88
C GLY A 319 19.50 13.68 34.86
N ALA A 320 19.92 12.70 35.65
CA ALA A 320 21.34 12.33 35.77
C ALA A 320 21.96 11.80 34.47
N VAL A 321 21.14 11.32 33.53
CA VAL A 321 21.59 10.86 32.20
C VAL A 321 21.84 12.03 31.23
N CYS A 322 21.36 13.24 31.55
CA CYS A 322 21.38 14.41 30.68
C CYS A 322 22.42 15.45 31.13
N PRO A 323 23.24 16.02 30.22
CA PRO A 323 24.35 16.91 30.60
C PRO A 323 23.94 18.16 31.40
N SER A 324 22.73 18.66 31.17
CA SER A 324 22.17 19.85 31.82
C SER A 324 21.54 19.59 33.19
N GLY A 325 21.16 18.34 33.49
CA GLY A 325 20.25 18.04 34.60
C GLY A 325 18.88 18.70 34.46
N CYS A 326 18.02 18.47 35.45
CA CYS A 326 16.69 19.05 35.56
C CYS A 326 16.70 20.47 36.15
N ALA A 327 15.90 21.36 35.58
CA ALA A 327 15.68 22.71 36.08
C ALA A 327 14.82 22.73 37.37
N PRO A 328 14.85 23.80 38.17
CA PRO A 328 14.03 23.89 39.37
C PRO A 328 12.53 23.67 39.10
N GLY A 329 11.87 22.88 39.95
CA GLY A 329 10.47 22.46 39.83
C GLY A 329 10.23 21.20 38.99
N ALA A 330 11.22 20.71 38.23
CA ALA A 330 11.13 19.43 37.53
C ALA A 330 11.32 18.24 38.48
N PRO A 331 10.73 17.06 38.20
CA PRO A 331 10.84 15.88 39.05
C PRO A 331 12.26 15.32 39.13
N CYS A 332 12.61 14.74 40.28
CA CYS A 332 13.91 14.14 40.55
C CYS A 332 13.80 12.93 41.48
N VAL A 333 14.82 12.05 41.46
CA VAL A 333 14.95 10.93 42.40
C VAL A 333 16.05 11.21 43.42
N ASN A 334 17.09 11.93 43.01
CA ASN A 334 18.22 12.31 43.86
C ASN A 334 18.85 13.62 43.37
N GLY A 335 19.83 14.14 44.11
CA GLY A 335 20.50 15.41 43.78
C GLY A 335 21.16 15.44 42.40
N VAL A 336 21.78 14.34 41.93
CA VAL A 336 22.51 14.37 40.63
C VAL A 336 21.59 14.53 39.43
N ASP A 337 20.29 14.27 39.58
CA ASP A 337 19.28 14.56 38.57
C ASP A 337 19.12 16.06 38.30
N CYS A 338 19.39 16.90 39.29
CA CYS A 338 19.14 18.33 39.26
C CYS A 338 20.35 19.13 38.76
N ALA A 339 20.09 20.21 38.02
CA ALA A 339 21.09 21.22 37.70
C ALA A 339 21.65 21.87 38.98
N SER A 340 20.78 22.13 39.96
CA SER A 340 21.12 22.67 41.29
C SER A 340 21.79 21.67 42.25
N LYS A 341 21.89 20.40 41.87
CA LYS A 341 22.31 19.28 42.73
C LYS A 341 21.41 18.98 43.94
N ILE A 342 20.27 19.68 44.05
CA ILE A 342 19.35 19.58 45.19
C ILE A 342 17.98 19.07 44.73
N CYS A 343 17.57 17.95 45.31
CA CYS A 343 16.28 17.30 45.09
C CYS A 343 15.52 17.26 46.43
N GLU A 344 14.44 18.03 46.55
CA GLU A 344 13.66 18.14 47.79
C GLU A 344 12.26 17.52 47.64
N GLY A 345 11.80 16.90 48.73
CA GLY A 345 10.47 16.29 48.83
C GLY A 345 10.51 14.77 49.06
N PRO A 346 9.35 14.14 49.28
CA PRO A 346 9.27 12.70 49.49
C PRO A 346 9.35 11.94 48.16
N VAL A 347 10.01 10.77 48.19
CA VAL A 347 10.26 9.89 47.03
C VAL A 347 8.97 9.66 46.22
N GLY A 348 9.03 9.91 44.91
CA GLY A 348 7.89 9.86 43.99
C GLY A 348 7.15 11.19 43.80
N SER A 349 7.54 12.24 44.54
CA SER A 349 7.07 13.62 44.37
C SER A 349 8.14 14.68 44.64
N ALA A 350 9.41 14.25 44.72
CA ALA A 350 10.53 15.15 44.90
C ALA A 350 10.79 15.95 43.62
N VAL A 351 11.16 17.20 43.78
CA VAL A 351 11.45 18.15 42.69
C VAL A 351 12.78 18.84 42.91
N CYS A 352 13.42 19.25 41.83
CA CYS A 352 14.65 20.02 41.90
C CYS A 352 14.37 21.39 42.54
N SER A 353 15.12 21.74 43.58
CA SER A 353 14.99 23.07 44.20
C SER A 353 15.84 24.11 43.49
N THR A 354 15.50 25.39 43.67
CA THR A 354 16.34 26.49 43.22
C THR A 354 17.69 26.46 43.96
N PRO A 355 18.82 26.72 43.26
CA PRO A 355 20.11 26.88 43.91
C PRO A 355 20.08 28.00 44.97
N SER A 356 20.84 27.85 46.06
CA SER A 356 20.80 28.74 47.21
C SER A 356 22.19 28.95 47.83
N CYS A 357 22.60 30.21 47.99
CA CYS A 357 23.90 30.65 48.56
C CYS A 357 24.18 30.29 50.05
N PHE A 358 23.52 29.25 50.58
CA PHE A 358 23.62 28.76 51.96
C PHE A 358 23.32 27.25 52.05
N ASP A 359 23.33 26.54 50.93
CA ASP A 359 22.95 25.12 50.82
C ASP A 359 24.14 24.15 50.93
N GLY A 360 25.37 24.65 50.83
CA GLY A 360 26.61 23.88 50.97
C GLY A 360 27.08 23.17 49.70
N GLU A 361 26.33 23.28 48.60
CA GLU A 361 26.74 22.81 47.28
C GLU A 361 27.48 23.92 46.52
N HIS A 362 27.94 23.63 45.31
CA HIS A 362 28.48 24.63 44.38
C HIS A 362 27.62 24.59 43.12
N ASN A 363 26.63 25.48 43.05
CA ASN A 363 25.54 25.43 42.09
C ASN A 363 25.15 26.84 41.59
N GLY A 364 24.15 26.94 40.70
CA GLY A 364 23.70 28.24 40.19
C GLY A 364 24.79 29.02 39.43
N ASP A 365 24.99 30.29 39.81
CA ASP A 365 26.03 31.18 39.29
C ASP A 365 27.14 31.50 40.31
N GLU A 366 27.24 30.69 41.38
CA GLU A 366 28.31 30.76 42.37
C GLU A 366 29.69 30.56 41.73
N THR A 367 30.71 31.18 42.31
CA THR A 367 32.11 30.94 41.91
C THR A 367 32.82 29.97 42.86
N SER A 368 32.27 29.76 44.05
CA SER A 368 32.61 28.66 44.94
C SER A 368 31.44 28.37 45.87
N TYR A 369 31.48 27.25 46.59
CA TYR A 369 30.45 26.83 47.55
C TYR A 369 29.88 28.01 48.38
N ASP A 370 28.58 28.27 48.25
CA ASP A 370 27.85 29.34 48.93
C ASP A 370 28.39 30.78 48.72
N CYS A 371 29.20 31.06 47.69
CA CYS A 371 29.82 32.39 47.51
C CYS A 371 30.12 32.83 46.07
N GLY A 372 30.16 34.16 45.89
CA GLY A 372 30.44 34.79 44.60
C GLY A 372 29.21 34.86 43.70
N GLY A 373 29.38 35.38 42.48
CA GLY A 373 28.27 35.58 41.54
C GLY A 373 27.17 36.47 42.13
N SER A 374 25.91 36.05 41.96
CA SER A 374 24.73 36.71 42.51
C SER A 374 24.64 36.69 44.04
N CYS A 375 25.40 35.85 44.74
CA CYS A 375 25.30 35.71 46.19
C CYS A 375 25.71 36.98 46.96
N GLU A 376 24.97 37.28 48.03
CA GLU A 376 25.34 38.34 48.99
C GLU A 376 26.66 38.01 49.71
N VAL A 377 26.91 36.73 49.96
CA VAL A 377 28.16 36.23 50.53
C VAL A 377 29.26 36.28 49.46
N LYS A 378 30.29 37.09 49.73
CA LYS A 378 31.47 37.17 48.88
C LYS A 378 32.54 36.18 49.34
N CYS A 379 33.26 35.62 48.38
CA CYS A 379 34.23 34.56 48.60
C CYS A 379 35.44 35.05 49.40
N PRO A 380 35.99 34.21 50.29
CA PRO A 380 37.24 34.48 50.99
C PRO A 380 38.45 34.53 50.02
N PRO A 381 39.58 35.09 50.45
CA PRO A 381 40.85 35.03 49.73
C PRO A 381 41.24 33.59 49.37
N PHE A 382 41.86 33.42 48.19
CA PHE A 382 42.24 32.15 47.55
C PHE A 382 41.09 31.25 47.04
N TYR A 383 39.83 31.59 47.26
CA TYR A 383 38.69 30.90 46.64
C TYR A 383 38.52 31.35 45.18
N PRO A 384 37.92 30.52 44.30
CA PRO A 384 37.71 30.89 42.91
C PRO A 384 36.75 32.07 42.73
N CYS A 385 36.99 32.87 41.68
CA CYS A 385 36.21 34.04 41.30
C CYS A 385 36.23 34.22 39.78
N LEU A 386 35.24 34.95 39.27
CA LEU A 386 35.13 35.32 37.86
C LEU A 386 35.23 36.85 37.66
N VAL A 387 34.76 37.62 38.63
CA VAL A 387 34.82 39.09 38.68
C VAL A 387 35.26 39.58 40.06
N ASP A 388 35.79 40.81 40.11
CA ASP A 388 36.20 41.49 41.34
C ASP A 388 35.10 41.50 42.42
N ALA A 389 33.84 41.63 42.00
CA ALA A 389 32.66 41.67 42.88
C ALA A 389 32.35 40.32 43.57
N ASP A 390 33.00 39.22 43.19
CA ASP A 390 32.82 37.92 43.85
C ASP A 390 33.59 37.85 45.17
N CYS A 391 34.64 38.65 45.32
CA CYS A 391 35.62 38.55 46.40
C CYS A 391 35.33 39.54 47.53
N LYS A 392 35.52 39.12 48.80
CA LYS A 392 35.43 40.04 49.95
C LYS A 392 36.37 41.24 49.83
N GLY A 393 37.57 41.00 49.31
CA GLY A 393 38.57 42.04 49.03
C GLY A 393 38.30 42.89 47.78
N GLY A 394 37.25 42.60 47.01
CA GLY A 394 36.93 43.32 45.78
C GLY A 394 37.97 43.18 44.66
N VAL A 395 38.82 42.14 44.68
CA VAL A 395 39.87 41.90 43.69
C VAL A 395 39.98 40.41 43.34
N CYS A 396 39.72 40.07 42.08
CA CYS A 396 39.93 38.75 41.50
C CYS A 396 41.25 38.71 40.71
N ASP A 397 42.01 37.60 40.78
CA ASP A 397 43.21 37.44 39.95
C ASP A 397 42.84 37.08 38.49
N PRO A 398 43.08 37.94 37.48
CA PRO A 398 42.70 37.64 36.10
C PRO A 398 43.52 36.49 35.48
N GLU A 399 44.67 36.12 36.05
CA GLU A 399 45.48 34.98 35.58
C GLU A 399 45.18 33.68 36.34
N LYS A 400 44.76 33.78 37.61
CA LYS A 400 44.56 32.61 38.50
C LYS A 400 43.11 32.35 38.87
N LEU A 401 42.18 33.21 38.46
CA LEU A 401 40.74 33.15 38.75
C LEU A 401 40.44 32.86 40.23
N THR A 402 41.19 33.50 41.13
CA THR A 402 41.09 33.34 42.58
C THR A 402 41.16 34.68 43.29
N CYS A 403 40.41 34.82 44.38
CA CYS A 403 40.32 36.06 45.15
C CYS A 403 41.67 36.44 45.74
N LYS A 404 42.13 37.67 45.49
CA LYS A 404 43.41 38.13 46.03
C LYS A 404 43.27 38.51 47.51
N PRO A 405 44.32 38.27 48.32
CA PRO A 405 44.47 38.89 49.63
C PRO A 405 44.52 40.42 49.49
N THR A 406 43.78 41.16 50.32
CA THR A 406 43.70 42.63 50.32
C THR A 406 43.45 43.20 51.73
N CYS A 407 43.90 44.43 51.96
CA CYS A 407 43.70 45.23 53.18
C CYS A 407 42.25 45.65 53.51
N THR A 408 41.25 44.93 52.98
CA THR A 408 39.80 45.15 53.15
C THR A 408 38.99 43.85 53.11
N ASP A 409 39.61 42.67 53.10
CA ASP A 409 38.90 41.40 52.98
C ASP A 409 38.47 40.78 54.34
N GLY A 410 38.98 41.32 55.45
CA GLY A 410 38.66 40.89 56.81
C GLY A 410 39.53 39.75 57.35
N TYR A 411 40.58 39.34 56.64
CA TYR A 411 41.48 38.25 57.03
C TYR A 411 42.93 38.73 57.15
N GLN A 412 43.63 38.31 58.21
CA GLN A 412 45.08 38.53 58.30
C GLN A 412 45.81 37.65 57.28
N ASN A 413 46.10 38.20 56.11
CA ASN A 413 46.77 37.53 55.01
C ASN A 413 47.78 38.49 54.35
N GLY A 414 48.27 38.24 53.13
CA GLY A 414 48.95 39.26 52.30
C GLY A 414 50.29 39.85 52.80
N GLY A 415 50.72 39.53 54.03
CA GLY A 415 51.83 40.20 54.74
C GLY A 415 51.37 41.15 55.87
N GLU A 416 50.07 41.21 56.15
CA GLU A 416 49.44 42.05 57.17
C GLU A 416 49.76 41.60 58.60
N THR A 417 49.84 42.55 59.54
CA THR A 417 50.18 42.24 60.93
C THR A 417 48.97 41.98 61.81
N ASP A 418 47.77 42.37 61.37
CA ASP A 418 46.45 42.12 61.94
C ASP A 418 45.42 42.22 60.78
N PRO A 419 44.18 41.71 60.87
CA PRO A 419 43.22 41.77 59.75
C PRO A 419 42.98 43.20 59.23
N ASP A 420 43.19 43.39 57.93
CA ASP A 420 43.05 44.67 57.22
C ASP A 420 43.96 45.80 57.75
N CYS A 421 45.06 45.52 58.46
CA CYS A 421 45.98 46.58 58.90
C CYS A 421 47.45 46.16 59.15
N GLY A 422 48.30 47.18 59.14
CA GLY A 422 49.74 47.04 59.37
C GLY A 422 50.47 46.34 58.22
N GLY A 423 51.78 46.15 58.37
CA GLY A 423 52.64 45.59 57.32
C GLY A 423 52.52 46.39 56.01
N PRO A 424 52.14 45.75 54.88
CA PRO A 424 51.99 46.41 53.59
C PRO A 424 50.79 47.36 53.51
N CYS A 425 49.86 47.30 54.46
CA CYS A 425 48.64 48.11 54.40
C CYS A 425 48.87 49.58 54.73
N ALA A 426 48.13 50.42 53.98
CA ALA A 426 48.03 51.85 54.24
C ALA A 426 47.30 52.15 55.56
N LYS A 427 46.30 51.33 55.91
CA LYS A 427 45.60 51.36 57.19
C LYS A 427 46.52 50.81 58.28
N LYS A 428 46.68 51.57 59.36
CA LYS A 428 47.49 51.21 60.52
C LYS A 428 46.61 50.68 61.65
N CYS A 429 47.15 49.78 62.46
CA CYS A 429 46.40 49.05 63.46
C CYS A 429 46.08 49.92 64.68
N PRO A 430 44.84 49.81 65.22
CA PRO A 430 44.40 50.56 66.39
C PRO A 430 45.04 50.03 67.68
N GLU A 431 44.74 50.67 68.80
CA GLU A 431 45.14 50.21 70.14
C GLU A 431 44.76 48.73 70.37
N GLY A 432 45.72 47.95 70.87
CA GLY A 432 45.59 46.51 71.10
C GLY A 432 45.77 45.62 69.87
N GLY A 433 45.72 46.18 68.65
CA GLY A 433 45.92 45.44 67.40
C GLY A 433 47.34 44.88 67.25
N HIS A 434 47.48 43.82 66.45
CA HIS A 434 48.74 43.12 66.26
C HIS A 434 49.74 43.87 65.35
N CYS A 435 51.02 43.82 65.72
CA CYS A 435 52.09 44.55 65.04
C CYS A 435 53.42 43.77 65.07
N VAL A 436 54.30 44.08 64.12
CA VAL A 436 55.70 43.61 64.11
C VAL A 436 56.67 44.78 64.36
N THR A 437 56.26 45.99 63.98
CA THR A 437 57.06 47.21 64.01
C THR A 437 56.21 48.42 64.41
N ASN A 438 56.87 49.50 64.86
CA ASN A 438 56.18 50.75 65.21
C ASN A 438 55.47 51.42 64.02
N VAL A 439 55.78 51.06 62.76
CA VAL A 439 55.10 51.61 61.57
C VAL A 439 53.80 50.88 61.23
N ASP A 440 53.46 49.82 61.97
CA ASP A 440 52.20 49.10 61.81
C ASP A 440 51.08 49.74 62.63
N CYS A 441 51.42 50.46 63.69
CA CYS A 441 50.48 51.10 64.62
C CYS A 441 50.04 52.50 64.17
N VAL A 442 48.84 52.91 64.59
CA VAL A 442 48.37 54.30 64.42
C VAL A 442 49.28 55.30 65.17
N PRO A 443 49.41 56.55 64.70
CA PRO A 443 50.27 57.55 65.33
C PRO A 443 49.92 57.79 66.81
N GLY A 444 50.93 57.72 67.68
CA GLY A 444 50.77 57.82 69.13
C GLY A 444 50.86 56.48 69.87
N PHE A 445 51.00 55.36 69.15
CA PHE A 445 51.18 54.02 69.72
C PHE A 445 52.49 53.41 69.20
N SER A 446 53.10 52.54 70.00
CA SER A 446 54.32 51.80 69.67
C SER A 446 54.07 50.29 69.74
N CYS A 447 54.85 49.52 69.00
CA CYS A 447 54.71 48.07 68.97
C CYS A 447 55.47 47.45 70.15
N PHE A 448 54.74 46.98 71.15
CA PHE A 448 55.30 46.37 72.35
C PHE A 448 54.71 44.97 72.56
N GLN A 449 55.58 43.96 72.68
CA GLN A 449 55.20 42.54 72.79
C GLN A 449 54.26 42.04 71.66
N GLY A 450 54.32 42.67 70.47
CA GLY A 450 53.49 42.30 69.32
C GLY A 450 52.11 42.96 69.28
N HIS A 451 51.85 43.95 70.14
CA HIS A 451 50.62 44.73 70.17
C HIS A 451 50.89 46.24 70.14
N CYS A 452 49.98 47.00 69.52
CA CYS A 452 50.02 48.46 69.50
C CYS A 452 49.56 49.04 70.84
N LEU A 453 50.49 49.59 71.62
CA LEU A 453 50.25 50.14 72.95
C LEU A 453 50.77 51.59 73.05
N PRO A 454 50.14 52.47 73.85
CA PRO A 454 50.48 53.90 73.94
C PRO A 454 51.86 54.17 74.58
#